data_AF-A0A9P6CQH4-F1
#
_entry.id   AF-A0A9P6CQH4-F1
#
_cell.length_a   1.000
_cell.length_b   1.000
_cell.length_c   1.000
_cell.angle_alpha   90.00
_cell.angle_beta   90.00
_cell.angle_gamma   90.00
#
_symmetry.space_group_name_H-M   'P 1'
#
loop_
_entity.id
_entity.type
_entity.pdbx_description
1 polymer ?
#
loop_
_entity_poly.entity_id
_entity_poly.type
_entity_poly.pdbx_seq_one_letter_code
_entity_poly.pdbx_strand_id
1 'polypeptide(L)'
;MDSEGYAICPDCKSRIHCGSVGIANIEKRHRGSQACAAARMKRDKQETAKKTSAILLNFFQRGQAAAPVPSTVPQSVPIYSHSNLVPKPVPVIKTPIVNRETNVDDKVPVNGLSNQAVQQPDDRCLIEKLYDLISALPDTIPEAMDHDLLAVFAGNPRRMDNPTLSTDELWEELLNGMMKSAFGWGDEGDMGKIIRRGQKGLDGLLNFVKYFI
;
A
#
# COMPACT_ATOMS: atom_id res chain seq x y z
N MET A 1 -41.42 12.63 -16.16
CA MET A 1 -41.82 12.63 -17.58
C MET A 1 -42.09 14.05 -17.97
N ASP A 2 -41.60 14.46 -19.12
CA ASP A 2 -41.82 15.81 -19.64
C ASP A 2 -43.21 15.89 -20.27
N SER A 3 -43.73 17.11 -20.47
CA SER A 3 -44.99 17.36 -21.17
C SER A 3 -45.02 16.80 -22.61
N GLU A 4 -43.85 16.53 -23.19
CA GLU A 4 -43.66 15.95 -24.53
C GLU A 4 -43.65 14.41 -24.55
N GLY A 5 -43.87 13.73 -23.42
CA GLY A 5 -43.89 12.26 -23.36
C GLY A 5 -42.51 11.60 -23.37
N TYR A 6 -41.45 12.38 -23.10
CA TYR A 6 -40.09 11.89 -22.92
C TYR A 6 -39.77 11.65 -21.43
N ALA A 7 -38.82 10.76 -21.17
CA ALA A 7 -38.23 10.56 -19.86
C ALA A 7 -36.71 10.38 -19.98
N ILE A 8 -35.98 10.77 -18.94
CA ILE A 8 -34.54 10.54 -18.85
C ILE A 8 -34.31 9.18 -18.18
N CYS A 9 -33.57 8.29 -18.83
CA CYS A 9 -33.16 7.02 -18.23
C CYS A 9 -32.15 7.27 -17.09
N PRO A 10 -32.34 6.74 -15.88
CA PRO A 10 -31.42 6.97 -14.76
C PRO A 10 -30.06 6.28 -14.96
N ASP A 11 -29.99 5.24 -15.78
CA ASP A 11 -28.78 4.44 -15.99
C ASP A 11 -27.84 5.09 -17.02
N CYS A 12 -28.37 5.43 -18.19
CA CYS A 12 -27.58 5.98 -19.30
C CYS A 12 -27.76 7.48 -19.54
N LYS A 13 -28.65 8.15 -18.78
CA LYS A 13 -29.00 9.58 -18.90
C LYS A 13 -29.54 10.01 -20.27
N SER A 14 -29.92 9.07 -21.13
CA SER A 14 -30.47 9.36 -22.45
C SER A 14 -31.95 9.76 -22.35
N ARG A 15 -32.38 10.70 -23.21
CA ARG A 15 -33.79 11.12 -23.34
C ARG A 15 -34.54 10.12 -24.22
N ILE A 16 -35.50 9.38 -23.66
CA ILE A 16 -36.23 8.30 -24.32
C ILE A 16 -37.70 8.67 -24.47
N HIS A 17 -38.23 8.56 -25.70
CA HIS A 17 -39.65 8.73 -25.95
C HIS A 17 -40.41 7.51 -25.42
N CYS A 18 -41.28 7.72 -24.46
CA CYS A 18 -41.93 6.60 -23.76
C CYS A 18 -43.22 6.14 -24.44
N GLY A 19 -43.81 6.98 -25.31
CA GLY A 19 -45.08 6.70 -25.97
C GLY A 19 -46.23 6.50 -24.99
N SER A 20 -47.34 5.94 -25.46
CA SER A 20 -48.57 5.75 -24.68
C SER A 20 -48.41 4.78 -23.50
N VAL A 21 -47.39 3.92 -23.53
CA VAL A 21 -47.12 2.89 -22.51
C VAL A 21 -46.43 3.48 -21.27
N GLY A 22 -45.91 4.70 -21.36
CA GLY A 22 -45.34 5.39 -20.21
C GLY A 22 -43.98 4.83 -19.78
N ILE A 23 -43.66 4.99 -18.49
CA ILE A 23 -42.37 4.62 -17.88
C ILE A 23 -42.05 3.12 -18.04
N ALA A 24 -43.08 2.26 -18.11
CA ALA A 24 -42.90 0.82 -18.31
C ALA A 24 -42.15 0.47 -19.61
N ASN A 25 -42.18 1.36 -20.62
CA ASN A 25 -41.42 1.17 -21.85
C ASN A 25 -39.90 1.31 -21.61
N ILE A 26 -39.47 2.17 -20.68
CA ILE A 26 -38.06 2.34 -20.32
C ILE A 26 -37.52 1.05 -19.71
N GLU A 27 -38.29 0.45 -18.81
CA GLU A 27 -37.86 -0.74 -18.08
C GLU A 27 -37.81 -1.98 -18.98
N LYS A 28 -38.83 -2.18 -19.83
CA LYS A 28 -38.93 -3.39 -20.66
C LYS A 28 -38.12 -3.34 -21.94
N ARG A 29 -37.99 -2.17 -22.60
CA ARG A 29 -37.35 -2.07 -23.93
C ARG A 29 -36.03 -1.33 -23.92
N HIS A 30 -35.91 -0.28 -23.12
CA HIS A 30 -34.67 0.52 -23.10
C HIS A 30 -33.59 -0.09 -22.20
N ARG A 31 -33.90 -0.44 -20.95
CA ARG A 31 -32.91 -1.01 -20.00
C ARG A 31 -32.30 -2.34 -20.48
N GLY A 32 -33.05 -3.13 -21.24
CA GLY A 32 -32.55 -4.36 -21.86
C GLY A 32 -31.76 -4.16 -23.17
N SER A 33 -31.70 -2.93 -23.70
CA SER A 33 -30.96 -2.65 -24.93
C SER A 33 -29.45 -2.62 -24.69
N GLN A 34 -28.68 -3.11 -25.67
CA GLN A 34 -27.22 -3.06 -25.64
C GLN A 34 -26.69 -1.63 -25.49
N ALA A 35 -27.37 -0.64 -26.07
CA ALA A 35 -27.00 0.76 -25.96
C ALA A 35 -27.08 1.26 -24.50
N CYS A 36 -28.15 0.93 -23.77
CA CYS A 36 -28.28 1.31 -22.36
C CYS A 36 -27.25 0.59 -21.50
N ALA A 37 -27.00 -0.70 -21.75
CA ALA A 37 -26.01 -1.48 -21.02
C ALA A 37 -24.58 -0.94 -21.22
N ALA A 38 -24.18 -0.64 -22.46
CA ALA A 38 -22.87 -0.08 -22.78
C ALA A 38 -22.68 1.31 -22.16
N ALA A 39 -23.70 2.17 -22.22
CA ALA A 39 -23.65 3.48 -21.59
C ALA A 39 -23.55 3.40 -20.06
N ARG A 40 -24.27 2.46 -19.43
CA ARG A 40 -24.17 2.19 -17.99
C ARG A 40 -22.76 1.74 -17.61
N MET A 41 -22.21 0.74 -18.31
CA MET A 41 -20.84 0.26 -18.09
C MET A 41 -19.81 1.39 -18.24
N LYS A 42 -19.96 2.24 -19.26
CA LYS A 42 -19.06 3.40 -19.47
C LYS A 42 -19.14 4.39 -18.30
N ARG A 43 -20.34 4.69 -17.81
CA ARG A 43 -20.54 5.58 -16.66
C ARG A 43 -19.92 5.00 -15.40
N ASP A 44 -20.18 3.72 -15.12
CA ASP A 44 -19.67 3.05 -13.92
C ASP A 44 -18.13 3.00 -13.95
N LYS A 45 -17.51 2.74 -15.13
CA LYS A 45 -16.06 2.82 -15.33
C LYS A 45 -15.50 4.24 -15.13
N GLN A 46 -16.25 5.27 -15.51
CA GLN A 46 -15.84 6.67 -15.26
C GLN A 46 -15.96 7.06 -13.79
N GLU A 47 -16.98 6.58 -13.08
CA GLU A 47 -17.14 6.83 -11.65
C GLU A 47 -16.08 6.11 -10.83
N THR A 48 -15.73 4.88 -11.16
CA THR A 48 -14.61 4.18 -10.53
C THR A 48 -13.30 4.90 -10.81
N ALA A 49 -13.03 5.29 -12.06
CA ALA A 49 -11.83 6.06 -12.41
C ALA A 49 -11.72 7.39 -11.65
N LYS A 50 -12.83 8.13 -11.48
CA LYS A 50 -12.88 9.38 -10.70
C LYS A 50 -12.63 9.15 -9.21
N LYS A 51 -13.13 8.05 -8.64
CA LYS A 51 -12.87 7.68 -7.24
C LYS A 51 -11.40 7.36 -7.03
N THR A 52 -10.81 6.58 -7.94
CA THR A 52 -9.38 6.23 -7.87
C THR A 52 -8.49 7.48 -8.00
N SER A 53 -8.82 8.41 -8.91
CA SER A 53 -8.04 9.65 -9.05
C SER A 53 -8.20 10.60 -7.87
N ALA A 54 -9.39 10.69 -7.27
CA ALA A 54 -9.62 11.49 -6.06
C ALA A 54 -8.82 10.95 -4.85
N ILE A 55 -8.70 9.62 -4.71
CA ILE A 55 -7.89 9.00 -3.65
C ILE A 55 -6.40 9.33 -3.82
N LEU A 56 -5.88 9.27 -5.05
CA LEU A 56 -4.48 9.62 -5.33
C LEU A 56 -4.18 11.11 -5.08
N LEU A 57 -5.10 12.01 -5.46
CA LEU A 57 -4.90 13.46 -5.25
C LEU A 57 -4.97 13.86 -3.78
N ASN A 58 -5.77 13.17 -2.96
CA ASN A 58 -5.82 13.40 -1.51
C ASN A 58 -4.51 13.05 -0.80
N PHE A 59 -3.72 12.11 -1.34
CA PHE A 59 -2.40 11.78 -0.81
C PHE A 59 -1.38 12.92 -1.02
N PHE A 60 -1.41 13.60 -2.16
CA PHE A 60 -0.49 14.72 -2.44
C PHE A 60 -0.92 16.04 -1.78
N GLN A 61 -2.18 16.19 -1.42
CA GLN A 61 -2.68 17.40 -0.73
C GLN A 61 -2.44 17.38 0.80
N ARG A 62 -1.92 16.28 1.36
CA ARG A 62 -1.58 16.16 2.79
C ARG A 62 -0.40 17.04 3.24
N GLY A 63 0.12 17.89 2.36
CA GLY A 63 1.15 18.90 2.64
C GLY A 63 0.62 20.31 2.96
N GLN A 64 -0.71 20.54 3.00
CA GLN A 64 -1.22 21.78 3.58
C GLN A 64 -0.94 21.77 5.09
N ALA A 65 0.12 22.47 5.47
CA ALA A 65 0.61 22.59 6.84
C ALA A 65 -0.57 22.91 7.76
N ALA A 66 -0.81 22.03 8.74
CA ALA A 66 -1.77 22.29 9.79
C ALA A 66 -1.49 23.68 10.37
N ALA A 67 -2.52 24.54 10.43
CA ALA A 67 -2.40 25.84 11.05
C ALA A 67 -1.78 25.65 12.45
N PRO A 68 -0.72 26.41 12.80
CA PRO A 68 -0.01 26.21 14.05
C PRO A 68 -1.01 26.28 15.20
N VAL A 69 -1.19 25.16 15.90
CA VAL A 69 -2.08 25.09 17.06
C VAL A 69 -1.47 26.02 18.12
N PRO A 70 -2.20 27.04 18.59
CA PRO A 70 -1.70 27.91 19.64
C PRO A 70 -1.41 27.05 20.88
N SER A 71 -0.19 27.16 21.39
CA SER A 71 0.24 26.43 22.59
C SER A 71 -0.69 26.77 23.76
N THR A 72 -1.50 25.80 24.19
CA THR A 72 -2.36 25.89 25.37
C THR A 72 -1.69 25.36 26.63
N VAL A 73 -0.41 24.99 26.55
CA VAL A 73 0.36 24.54 27.70
C VAL A 73 0.78 25.77 28.50
N PRO A 74 0.29 25.97 29.74
CA PRO A 74 0.83 27.00 30.61
C PRO A 74 2.32 26.73 30.83
N GLN A 75 3.16 27.72 30.54
CA GLN A 75 4.60 27.62 30.77
C GLN A 75 4.84 27.24 32.23
N SER A 76 5.32 26.01 32.45
CA SER A 76 5.73 25.54 33.76
C SER A 76 6.91 26.39 34.25
N VAL A 77 6.75 26.91 35.47
CA VAL A 77 7.72 27.77 36.15
C VAL A 77 9.09 27.07 36.19
N PRO A 78 10.20 27.75 35.83
CA PRO A 78 11.52 27.14 35.81
C PRO A 78 11.91 26.65 37.21
N ILE A 79 12.13 25.34 37.32
CA ILE A 79 12.62 24.70 38.54
C ILE A 79 14.14 24.92 38.58
N TYR A 80 14.59 25.83 39.45
CA TYR A 80 16.00 26.00 39.76
C TYR A 80 16.48 24.78 40.56
N SER A 81 17.24 23.89 39.93
CA SER A 81 17.91 22.79 40.60
C SER A 81 19.12 23.32 41.37
N HIS A 82 18.96 23.49 42.67
CA HIS A 82 20.07 23.71 43.60
C HIS A 82 20.60 22.34 44.06
N SER A 83 21.33 21.64 43.20
CA SER A 83 22.00 20.39 43.59
C SER A 83 23.52 20.58 43.51
N ASN A 84 24.10 21.07 44.61
CA ASN A 84 25.53 20.97 44.86
C ASN A 84 25.86 19.50 45.22
N LEU A 85 26.12 18.68 44.22
CA LEU A 85 26.70 17.35 44.42
C LEU A 85 28.11 17.33 43.85
N VAL A 86 29.06 17.25 44.77
CA VAL A 86 30.49 17.08 44.54
C VAL A 86 30.71 15.79 43.72
N PRO A 87 31.39 15.85 42.55
CA PRO A 87 31.70 14.66 41.77
C PRO A 87 32.69 13.76 42.52
N LYS A 88 32.30 12.50 42.74
CA LYS A 88 33.19 11.45 43.23
C LYS A 88 34.03 10.94 42.04
N PRO A 89 35.38 10.96 42.10
CA PRO A 89 36.22 10.52 41.00
C PRO A 89 36.09 9.02 40.77
N VAL A 90 35.72 8.63 39.55
CA VAL A 90 35.67 7.24 39.07
C VAL A 90 37.01 6.90 38.41
N PRO A 91 37.62 5.74 38.67
CA PRO A 91 38.89 5.36 38.07
C PRO A 91 38.76 5.11 36.56
N VAL A 92 39.63 5.81 35.82
CA VAL A 92 39.79 5.76 34.36
C VAL A 92 40.34 4.38 33.96
N ILE A 93 39.50 3.57 33.31
CA ILE A 93 39.95 2.36 32.60
C ILE A 93 40.53 2.83 31.25
N LYS A 94 41.85 2.71 31.12
CA LYS A 94 42.59 2.97 29.88
C LYS A 94 42.35 1.81 28.91
N THR A 95 41.49 2.01 27.93
CA THR A 95 41.49 1.18 26.70
C THR A 95 42.49 1.75 25.69
N PRO A 96 43.30 0.91 25.03
CA PRO A 96 44.24 1.37 24.01
C PRO A 96 43.48 1.85 22.77
N ILE A 97 43.62 3.14 22.47
CA ILE A 97 43.18 3.78 21.24
C ILE A 97 44.17 3.38 20.15
N VAL A 98 43.72 2.57 19.19
CA VAL A 98 44.45 2.30 17.94
C VAL A 98 44.20 3.49 17.02
N ASN A 99 45.17 4.41 16.97
CA ASN A 99 45.22 5.47 15.98
C ASN A 99 45.49 4.85 14.60
N ARG A 100 44.46 4.80 13.75
CA ARG A 100 44.62 4.51 12.33
C ARG A 100 44.60 5.83 11.58
N GLU A 101 45.79 6.41 11.42
CA GLU A 101 46.05 7.52 10.51
C GLU A 101 45.70 7.04 9.09
N THR A 102 44.69 7.67 8.48
CA THR A 102 44.51 7.62 7.04
C THR A 102 44.58 9.04 6.52
N ASN A 103 45.62 9.27 5.74
CA ASN A 103 45.89 10.48 4.97
C ASN A 103 44.62 10.96 4.26
N VAL A 104 44.22 12.19 4.58
CA VAL A 104 43.27 12.97 3.80
C VAL A 104 44.09 13.65 2.71
N ASP A 105 44.14 13.03 1.53
CA ASP A 105 44.67 13.66 0.32
C ASP A 105 43.50 14.37 -0.38
N ASP A 106 43.58 15.69 -0.34
CA ASP A 106 42.56 16.64 -0.76
C ASP A 106 42.63 16.79 -2.29
N LYS A 107 41.85 16.00 -3.01
CA LYS A 107 41.59 16.21 -4.44
C LYS A 107 40.11 16.13 -4.72
N VAL A 108 39.49 17.31 -4.74
CA VAL A 108 38.16 17.57 -5.27
C VAL A 108 38.12 17.21 -6.77
N PRO A 109 37.36 16.18 -7.20
CA PRO A 109 37.06 15.98 -8.61
C PRO A 109 35.75 16.71 -8.92
N VAL A 110 35.85 17.61 -9.88
CA VAL A 110 34.74 18.34 -10.51
C VAL A 110 33.68 17.36 -11.03
N ASN A 111 32.44 17.64 -10.67
CA ASN A 111 31.20 16.99 -11.11
C ASN A 111 31.16 16.69 -12.61
N GLY A 112 31.44 15.44 -12.98
CA GLY A 112 30.89 14.84 -14.18
C GLY A 112 29.55 14.19 -13.83
N LEU A 113 28.45 14.70 -14.39
CA LEU A 113 27.14 14.04 -14.41
C LEU A 113 27.28 12.72 -15.18
N SER A 114 27.83 11.71 -14.51
CA SER A 114 27.84 10.35 -14.99
C SER A 114 26.43 9.83 -14.86
N ASN A 115 25.79 9.57 -16.00
CA ASN A 115 24.60 8.74 -16.10
C ASN A 115 24.99 7.34 -15.59
N GLN A 116 25.02 7.16 -14.27
CA GLN A 116 25.08 5.84 -13.68
C GLN A 116 23.81 5.14 -14.13
N ALA A 117 24.00 4.21 -15.07
CA ALA A 117 22.99 3.24 -15.42
C ALA A 117 22.46 2.67 -14.10
N VAL A 118 21.18 2.94 -13.83
CA VAL A 118 20.48 2.41 -12.67
C VAL A 118 20.66 0.90 -12.74
N GLN A 119 21.56 0.38 -11.91
CA GLN A 119 21.72 -1.06 -11.79
C GLN A 119 20.37 -1.57 -11.32
N GLN A 120 19.70 -2.33 -12.18
CA GLN A 120 18.46 -2.96 -11.78
C GLN A 120 18.79 -3.86 -10.59
N PRO A 121 18.06 -3.71 -9.47
CA PRO A 121 18.30 -4.55 -8.31
C PRO A 121 18.15 -6.01 -8.74
N ASP A 122 19.13 -6.84 -8.38
CA ASP A 122 19.06 -8.27 -8.63
C ASP A 122 17.88 -8.84 -7.81
N ASP A 123 16.82 -9.27 -8.50
CA ASP A 123 15.60 -9.77 -7.87
C ASP A 123 15.87 -10.96 -6.92
N ARG A 124 16.96 -11.71 -7.18
CA ARG A 124 17.41 -12.79 -6.29
C ARG A 124 17.78 -12.30 -4.90
N CYS A 125 18.30 -11.06 -4.82
CA CYS A 125 18.66 -10.43 -3.57
C CYS A 125 17.42 -10.16 -2.69
N LEU A 126 16.24 -9.92 -3.28
CA LEU A 126 15.03 -9.67 -2.51
C LEU A 126 14.52 -10.95 -1.82
N ILE A 127 14.46 -12.06 -2.56
CA ILE A 127 13.98 -13.34 -2.03
C ILE A 127 14.91 -13.85 -0.93
N GLU A 128 16.22 -13.75 -1.13
CA GLU A 128 17.22 -14.13 -0.12
C GLU A 128 17.07 -13.28 1.15
N LYS A 129 16.97 -11.95 1.01
CA LYS A 129 16.73 -11.06 2.16
C LYS A 129 15.44 -11.38 2.88
N LEU A 130 14.36 -11.66 2.16
CA LEU A 130 13.08 -12.01 2.78
C LEU A 130 13.19 -13.33 3.55
N TYR A 131 13.84 -14.35 2.97
CA TYR A 131 14.11 -15.61 3.66
C TYR A 131 14.98 -15.42 4.91
N ASP A 132 16.04 -14.62 4.82
CA ASP A 132 16.93 -14.33 5.94
C ASP A 132 16.17 -13.62 7.08
N LEU A 133 15.31 -12.65 6.75
CA LEU A 133 14.46 -11.97 7.73
C LEU A 133 13.49 -12.93 8.42
N ILE A 134 12.86 -13.84 7.66
CA ILE A 134 11.91 -14.81 8.21
C ILE A 134 12.62 -15.83 9.10
N SER A 135 13.79 -16.32 8.68
CA SER A 135 14.59 -17.29 9.45
C SER A 135 15.18 -16.69 10.72
N ALA A 136 15.39 -15.37 10.76
CA ALA A 136 15.86 -14.63 11.93
C ALA A 136 14.73 -14.24 12.92
N LEU A 137 13.46 -14.58 12.65
CA LEU A 137 12.36 -14.27 13.55
C LEU A 137 12.48 -15.04 14.87
N PRO A 138 12.28 -14.38 16.03
CA PRO A 138 12.35 -15.04 17.32
C PRO A 138 11.23 -16.06 17.50
N ASP A 139 11.49 -17.10 18.30
CA ASP A 139 10.51 -18.14 18.63
C ASP A 139 9.33 -17.63 19.49
N THR A 140 9.38 -16.37 19.94
CA THR A 140 8.28 -15.72 20.66
C THR A 140 7.09 -15.36 19.76
N ILE A 141 7.28 -15.34 18.43
CA ILE A 141 6.21 -15.08 17.47
C ILE A 141 5.42 -16.37 17.24
N PRO A 142 4.09 -16.37 17.45
CA PRO A 142 3.29 -17.58 17.30
C PRO A 142 3.20 -18.04 15.84
N GLU A 143 2.96 -19.33 15.68
CA GLU A 143 2.66 -19.94 14.38
C GLU A 143 1.26 -19.52 13.91
N ALA A 144 1.12 -19.31 12.60
CA ALA A 144 -0.13 -18.89 11.98
C ALA A 144 -1.21 -19.98 11.99
N MET A 145 -2.46 -19.57 12.18
CA MET A 145 -3.66 -20.39 12.13
C MET A 145 -4.44 -20.16 10.82
N ASP A 146 -5.45 -21.00 10.55
CA ASP A 146 -6.27 -20.91 9.33
C ASP A 146 -7.07 -19.61 9.16
N HIS A 147 -7.26 -18.86 10.24
CA HIS A 147 -7.99 -17.60 10.23
C HIS A 147 -7.09 -16.36 10.24
N ASP A 148 -5.76 -16.54 10.26
CA ASP A 148 -4.84 -15.43 10.11
C ASP A 148 -4.84 -14.90 8.67
N LEU A 149 -4.60 -13.60 8.51
CA LEU A 149 -4.70 -12.92 7.20
C LEU A 149 -3.74 -13.49 6.15
N LEU A 150 -2.55 -13.93 6.58
CA LEU A 150 -1.54 -14.52 5.68
C LEU A 150 -1.83 -15.97 5.32
N ALA A 151 -2.80 -16.64 5.96
CA ALA A 151 -3.12 -18.04 5.68
C ALA A 151 -3.61 -18.25 4.24
N VAL A 152 -4.09 -17.19 3.58
CA VAL A 152 -4.45 -17.19 2.16
C VAL A 152 -3.27 -17.60 1.25
N PHE A 153 -2.02 -17.34 1.67
CA PHE A 153 -0.81 -17.68 0.92
C PHE A 153 -0.30 -19.10 1.19
N ALA A 154 -0.91 -19.85 2.13
CA ALA A 154 -0.48 -21.21 2.46
C ALA A 154 -0.71 -22.22 1.33
N GLY A 155 -1.59 -21.88 0.38
CA GLY A 155 -1.95 -22.70 -0.76
C GLY A 155 -0.81 -22.85 -1.77
N ASN A 156 -0.98 -23.78 -2.72
CA ASN A 156 -0.04 -23.95 -3.81
C ASN A 156 -0.20 -22.78 -4.82
N PRO A 157 0.82 -21.92 -5.04
CA PRO A 157 0.72 -20.76 -5.92
C PRO A 157 0.40 -21.14 -7.38
N ARG A 158 0.77 -22.35 -7.82
CA ARG A 158 0.42 -22.86 -9.16
C ARG A 158 -1.07 -22.99 -9.41
N ARG A 159 -1.89 -23.16 -8.36
CA ARG A 159 -3.36 -23.23 -8.50
C ARG A 159 -3.97 -21.86 -8.78
N MET A 160 -3.23 -20.80 -8.50
CA MET A 160 -3.64 -19.42 -8.67
C MET A 160 -3.12 -18.82 -9.97
N ASP A 161 -2.11 -19.46 -10.57
CA ASP A 161 -1.59 -19.12 -11.88
C ASP A 161 -2.58 -19.55 -12.98
N ASN A 162 -3.17 -18.56 -13.66
CA ASN A 162 -4.09 -18.81 -14.75
C ASN A 162 -3.44 -18.44 -16.09
N PRO A 163 -3.01 -19.42 -16.91
CA PRO A 163 -2.32 -19.15 -18.16
C PRO A 163 -3.22 -18.53 -19.24
N THR A 164 -4.54 -18.45 -19.01
CA THR A 164 -5.46 -17.77 -19.93
C THR A 164 -5.47 -16.26 -19.76
N LEU A 165 -4.96 -15.74 -18.64
CA LEU A 165 -4.89 -14.31 -18.36
C LEU A 165 -3.55 -13.74 -18.82
N SER A 166 -3.56 -12.48 -19.23
CA SER A 166 -2.31 -11.73 -19.39
C SER A 166 -1.66 -11.48 -18.03
N THR A 167 -0.35 -11.19 -18.02
CA THR A 167 0.39 -10.87 -16.78
C THR A 167 -0.25 -9.72 -16.00
N ASP A 168 -0.71 -8.68 -16.70
CA ASP A 168 -1.35 -7.51 -16.07
C ASP A 168 -2.71 -7.86 -15.46
N GLU A 169 -3.50 -8.70 -16.13
CA GLU A 169 -4.79 -9.17 -15.61
C GLU A 169 -4.60 -10.11 -14.42
N LEU A 170 -3.65 -11.04 -14.50
CA LEU A 170 -3.31 -11.93 -13.38
C LEU A 170 -2.88 -11.11 -12.15
N TRP A 171 -2.06 -10.09 -12.37
CA TRP A 171 -1.67 -9.17 -11.33
C TRP A 171 -2.87 -8.43 -10.74
N GLU A 172 -3.65 -7.72 -11.55
CA GLU A 172 -4.72 -6.85 -11.05
C GLU A 172 -5.91 -7.62 -10.46
N GLU A 173 -6.34 -8.70 -11.12
CA GLU A 173 -7.55 -9.43 -10.74
C GLU A 173 -7.30 -10.36 -9.55
N LEU A 174 -6.10 -10.95 -9.45
CA LEU A 174 -5.84 -12.01 -8.49
C LEU A 174 -4.79 -11.62 -7.44
N LEU A 175 -3.57 -11.31 -7.87
CA LEU A 175 -2.46 -11.05 -6.94
C LEU A 175 -2.71 -9.79 -6.10
N ASN A 176 -3.07 -8.71 -6.77
CA ASN A 176 -3.31 -7.42 -6.16
C ASN A 176 -4.48 -7.52 -5.16
N GLY A 177 -5.60 -8.12 -5.56
CA GLY A 177 -6.76 -8.34 -4.68
C GLY A 177 -6.41 -9.14 -3.42
N MET A 178 -5.62 -10.19 -3.57
CA MET A 178 -5.16 -11.04 -2.46
C MET A 178 -4.24 -10.29 -1.51
N MET A 179 -3.24 -9.59 -2.03
CA MET A 179 -2.31 -8.78 -1.24
C MET A 179 -3.06 -7.67 -0.48
N LYS A 180 -3.99 -6.98 -1.15
CA LYS A 180 -4.84 -5.96 -0.55
C LYS A 180 -5.70 -6.51 0.58
N SER A 181 -6.24 -7.72 0.42
CA SER A 181 -7.02 -8.39 1.46
C SER A 181 -6.16 -8.78 2.67
N ALA A 182 -4.92 -9.19 2.44
CA ALA A 182 -4.03 -9.68 3.50
C ALA A 182 -3.33 -8.54 4.27
N PHE A 183 -2.91 -7.48 3.58
CA PHE A 183 -2.14 -6.37 4.17
C PHE A 183 -2.97 -5.12 4.46
N GLY A 184 -4.20 -5.05 3.97
CA GLY A 184 -5.05 -3.86 4.06
C GLY A 184 -4.73 -2.80 2.99
N TRP A 185 -5.55 -1.75 2.97
CA TRP A 185 -5.44 -0.63 2.01
C TRP A 185 -5.23 0.69 2.76
N GLY A 186 -3.98 1.12 2.90
CA GLY A 186 -3.66 2.45 3.42
C GLY A 186 -4.00 2.71 4.89
N ASP A 187 -4.53 1.71 5.59
CA ASP A 187 -4.67 1.71 7.04
C ASP A 187 -3.47 0.95 7.63
N GLU A 188 -2.73 1.61 8.51
CA GLU A 188 -1.67 0.97 9.30
C GLU A 188 -2.31 0.01 10.29
N GLY A 189 -2.50 -1.23 9.84
CA GLY A 189 -2.87 -2.34 10.72
C GLY A 189 -1.77 -2.62 11.73
N ASP A 190 -2.15 -3.25 12.85
CA ASP A 190 -1.20 -3.75 13.83
C ASP A 190 -0.38 -4.90 13.21
N MET A 191 0.82 -4.57 12.72
CA MET A 191 1.73 -5.50 12.06
C MET A 191 2.09 -6.69 12.96
N GLY A 192 2.05 -6.52 14.29
CA GLY A 192 2.28 -7.61 15.24
C GLY A 192 1.21 -8.70 15.19
N LYS A 193 0.02 -8.40 14.65
CA LYS A 193 -1.04 -9.39 14.41
C LYS A 193 -0.91 -10.08 13.07
N ILE A 194 -0.33 -9.40 12.08
CA ILE A 194 -0.13 -9.93 10.71
C ILE A 194 1.09 -10.85 10.67
N ILE A 195 2.17 -10.47 11.35
CA ILE A 195 3.42 -11.23 11.39
C ILE A 195 3.23 -12.49 12.24
N ARG A 196 3.17 -13.63 11.54
CA ARG A 196 3.07 -14.98 12.11
C ARG A 196 4.05 -15.90 11.40
N ARG A 197 4.56 -16.90 12.12
CA ARG A 197 5.49 -17.91 11.58
C ARG A 197 4.73 -19.06 10.89
N GLY A 198 5.48 -19.94 10.23
CA GLY A 198 4.96 -21.20 9.70
C GLY A 198 4.36 -21.06 8.30
N GLN A 199 3.93 -22.20 7.76
CA GLN A 199 3.41 -22.32 6.39
C GLN A 199 2.19 -21.45 6.10
N LYS A 200 1.37 -21.17 7.13
CA LYS A 200 0.20 -20.27 7.03
C LYS A 200 0.53 -18.80 7.31
N GLY A 201 1.78 -18.51 7.63
CA GLY A 201 2.28 -17.17 7.91
C GLY A 201 3.27 -16.70 6.85
N LEU A 202 4.39 -16.15 7.30
CA LEU A 202 5.41 -15.60 6.42
C LEU A 202 6.10 -16.63 5.52
N ASP A 203 6.19 -17.90 5.92
CA ASP A 203 6.79 -18.94 5.06
C ASP A 203 5.92 -19.20 3.82
N GLY A 204 4.59 -19.19 4.00
CA GLY A 204 3.63 -19.28 2.90
C GLY A 204 3.74 -18.10 1.95
N LEU A 205 3.80 -16.89 2.50
CA LEU A 205 4.03 -15.66 1.71
C LEU A 205 5.35 -15.72 0.94
N LEU A 206 6.45 -16.12 1.56
CA LEU A 206 7.74 -16.26 0.87
C LEU A 206 7.66 -17.26 -0.29
N ASN A 207 7.06 -18.43 -0.06
CA ASN A 207 6.90 -19.44 -1.10
C ASN A 207 6.03 -18.94 -2.26
N PHE A 208 5.01 -18.14 -1.94
CA PHE A 208 4.17 -17.49 -2.93
C PHE A 208 4.94 -16.46 -3.76
N VAL A 209 5.66 -15.53 -3.11
CA VAL A 209 6.45 -14.49 -3.79
C VAL A 209 7.55 -15.12 -4.66
N LYS A 210 8.22 -16.16 -4.16
CA LYS A 210 9.23 -16.92 -4.91
C LYS A 210 8.70 -17.58 -6.19
N TYR A 211 7.39 -17.80 -6.30
CA TYR A 211 6.79 -18.39 -7.50
C TYR A 211 6.52 -17.35 -8.60
N PHE A 212 6.12 -16.13 -8.23
CA PHE A 212 5.69 -15.09 -9.16
C PHE A 212 6.78 -14.09 -9.57
N ILE A 213 7.92 -14.09 -8.88
CA ILE A 213 9.15 -13.38 -9.24
C ILE A 213 10.08 -14.35 -9.97
#